data_AF-A0AAF0PUB5-F1
#
_entry.id   AF-A0AAF0PUB5-F1
#
_cell.length_a   1.000
_cell.length_b   1.000
_cell.length_c   1.000
_cell.angle_alpha   90.00
_cell.angle_beta   90.00
_cell.angle_gamma   90.00
#
_symmetry.space_group_name_H-M   'P 1'
#
loop_
_entity.id
_entity.type
_entity.pdbx_description
1 polymer ?
#
loop_
_entity_poly.entity_id
_entity_poly.type
_entity_poly.pdbx_seq_one_letter_code
_entity_poly.pdbx_strand_id
1 'polypeptide(L)'
;MDRWTGILKVPLYNTYYRVAASLCLSPSSKSLSVPVANAIFFNGDKIEGTGNPVIERLSDLQQIAEILVSKFGNSINAWVIEAPVFNGPFAVYKDFIPSVNEYGEPKSYDADGFPASSSIVLLLWNCLKEAKRVISGKQKEPYQAEVSTSSSSTPRTLLLGFSKGGTVLNQLVTELGFAPVQLTEDVPLANKNVTNGGFSSQPQDQIIPNSKDVFLNSLAEFHYVDVGLNTEGAYVTNQDVIHKISDHLVQGAPGIRFFLHGTPRQWCDRDRIWIRKEKDEFLRLLKEATRKNMGKLYIRERLYFGNKLPDLQIHFEIIEHLDVS
;
A
#
# COMPACT_ATOMS: atom_id res chain seq x y z
N MET A 1 -19.83 -10.58 2.67
CA MET A 1 -19.01 -11.19 1.61
C MET A 1 -18.21 -12.31 2.25
N ASP A 2 -18.17 -13.47 1.60
CA ASP A 2 -17.26 -14.53 2.01
C ASP A 2 -15.83 -14.13 1.67
N ARG A 3 -14.85 -14.73 2.34
CA ARG A 3 -13.44 -14.38 2.14
C ARG A 3 -12.55 -15.60 2.18
N TRP A 4 -11.48 -15.56 1.38
CA TRP A 4 -10.36 -16.46 1.52
C TRP A 4 -9.23 -15.75 2.25
N THR A 5 -8.66 -16.40 3.28
CA THR A 5 -7.50 -15.90 4.00
C THR A 5 -6.36 -16.91 3.92
N GLY A 6 -5.12 -16.41 3.81
CA GLY A 6 -3.94 -17.27 3.79
C GLY A 6 -2.64 -16.48 3.69
N ILE A 7 -1.53 -17.14 4.04
CA ILE A 7 -0.19 -16.63 3.77
C ILE A 7 0.31 -17.29 2.50
N LEU A 8 0.72 -16.46 1.55
CA LEU A 8 1.31 -16.85 0.27
C LEU A 8 2.82 -16.67 0.33
N LYS A 9 3.55 -17.61 -0.25
CA LYS A 9 4.98 -17.46 -0.57
C LYS A 9 5.07 -17.12 -2.06
N VAL A 10 5.45 -15.89 -2.38
CA VAL A 10 5.28 -15.31 -3.71
C VAL A 10 6.63 -14.90 -4.29
N PRO A 11 7.01 -15.39 -5.47
CA PRO A 11 8.27 -14.96 -6.09
C PRO A 11 8.17 -13.51 -6.56
N LEU A 12 9.26 -12.76 -6.41
CA LEU A 12 9.45 -11.46 -7.04
C LEU A 12 10.92 -11.33 -7.43
N TYR A 13 11.20 -11.20 -8.72
CA TYR A 13 12.56 -11.27 -9.27
C TYR A 13 13.34 -12.50 -8.74
N ASN A 14 14.37 -12.26 -7.93
CA ASN A 14 15.26 -13.28 -7.39
C ASN A 14 14.99 -13.61 -5.90
N THR A 15 13.88 -13.14 -5.34
CA THR A 15 13.52 -13.32 -3.93
C THR A 15 12.10 -13.88 -3.77
N TYR A 16 11.73 -14.25 -2.54
CA TYR A 16 10.39 -14.68 -2.20
C TYR A 16 9.84 -13.82 -1.07
N TYR A 17 8.62 -13.33 -1.28
CA TYR A 17 7.86 -12.57 -0.31
C TYR A 17 6.90 -13.47 0.44
N ARG A 18 6.71 -13.19 1.73
CA ARG A 18 5.57 -13.70 2.50
C ARG A 18 4.50 -12.62 2.47
N VAL A 19 3.33 -12.97 1.94
CA VAL A 19 2.20 -12.06 1.81
C VAL A 19 0.98 -12.69 2.45
N ALA A 20 0.48 -12.11 3.54
CA ALA A 20 -0.85 -12.47 4.01
C ALA A 20 -1.90 -11.78 3.14
N ALA A 21 -2.84 -12.55 2.66
CA ALA A 21 -3.90 -12.10 1.78
C ALA A 21 -5.24 -12.44 2.41
N SER A 22 -6.15 -11.47 2.41
CA SER A 22 -7.57 -11.64 2.72
C SER A 22 -8.35 -11.14 1.52
N LEU A 23 -8.99 -12.04 0.78
CA LEU A 23 -9.57 -11.77 -0.54
C LEU A 23 -11.07 -11.99 -0.53
N CYS A 24 -11.81 -11.07 -1.16
CA CYS A 24 -13.25 -11.19 -1.34
C CYS A 24 -13.60 -12.40 -2.22
N LEU A 25 -14.57 -13.18 -1.77
CA LEU A 25 -15.19 -14.25 -2.54
C LEU A 25 -16.65 -13.91 -2.82
N SER A 26 -17.09 -14.27 -4.02
CA SER A 26 -18.51 -14.30 -4.36
C SER A 26 -19.22 -15.34 -3.50
N PRO A 27 -20.33 -14.98 -2.81
CA PRO A 27 -21.09 -15.93 -1.99
C PRO A 27 -21.65 -17.11 -2.80
N SER A 28 -22.01 -16.89 -4.07
CA SER A 28 -22.63 -17.90 -4.94
C SER A 28 -21.59 -18.87 -5.51
N SER A 29 -20.58 -18.35 -6.21
CA SER A 29 -19.61 -19.15 -6.95
C SER A 29 -18.41 -19.58 -6.10
N LYS A 30 -18.20 -18.97 -4.92
CA LYS A 30 -16.97 -19.10 -4.10
C LYS A 30 -15.69 -18.76 -4.87
N SER A 31 -15.81 -18.08 -6.01
CA SER A 31 -14.68 -17.54 -6.77
C SER A 31 -14.30 -16.17 -6.23
N LEU A 32 -13.09 -15.71 -6.56
CA LEU A 32 -12.67 -14.35 -6.24
C LEU A 32 -13.61 -13.31 -6.86
N SER A 33 -13.94 -12.28 -6.09
CA SER A 33 -14.78 -11.16 -6.52
C SER A 33 -13.98 -9.86 -6.56
N VAL A 34 -14.42 -8.92 -7.40
CA VAL A 34 -13.81 -7.59 -7.51
C VAL A 34 -14.06 -6.81 -6.22
N PRO A 35 -13.02 -6.30 -5.53
CA PRO A 35 -13.19 -5.52 -4.31
C PRO A 35 -13.51 -4.05 -4.63
N VAL A 36 -14.00 -3.29 -3.66
CA VAL A 36 -14.11 -1.83 -3.80
C VAL A 36 -12.76 -1.12 -3.69
N ALA A 37 -11.79 -1.76 -3.01
CA ALA A 37 -10.42 -1.29 -2.89
C ALA A 37 -9.44 -2.43 -2.55
N ASN A 38 -8.16 -2.24 -2.87
CA ASN A 38 -7.04 -3.03 -2.38
C ASN A 38 -6.31 -2.25 -1.29
N ALA A 39 -6.33 -2.73 -0.05
CA ALA A 39 -5.50 -2.23 1.03
C ALA A 39 -4.18 -3.01 1.05
N ILE A 40 -3.06 -2.32 0.88
CA ILE A 40 -1.72 -2.90 0.80
C ILE A 40 -0.90 -2.34 1.96
N PHE A 41 -0.47 -3.21 2.85
CA PHE A 41 0.28 -2.89 4.04
C PHE A 41 1.71 -3.43 3.92
N PHE A 42 2.70 -2.56 3.98
CA PHE A 42 4.10 -2.94 4.08
C PHE A 42 4.49 -2.96 5.55
N ASN A 43 4.92 -4.13 6.03
CA ASN A 43 5.46 -4.27 7.38
C ASN A 43 6.76 -3.47 7.53
N GLY A 44 7.19 -3.32 8.77
CA GLY A 44 8.48 -2.70 9.07
C GLY A 44 9.47 -3.70 9.64
N ASP A 45 10.32 -3.17 10.52
CA ASP A 45 11.28 -3.97 11.24
C ASP A 45 10.60 -5.04 12.08
N LYS A 46 11.27 -6.19 12.13
CA LYS A 46 10.78 -7.38 12.77
C LYS A 46 11.37 -7.48 14.16
N ILE A 47 10.52 -7.76 15.13
CA ILE A 47 10.92 -8.01 16.51
C ILE A 47 10.18 -9.26 16.96
N GLU A 48 10.94 -10.30 17.29
CA GLU A 48 10.44 -11.59 17.73
C GLU A 48 10.93 -11.90 19.14
N GLY A 49 10.19 -12.77 19.84
CA GLY A 49 10.61 -13.30 21.14
C GLY A 49 10.63 -12.23 22.23
N THR A 50 9.81 -11.20 22.08
CA THR A 50 9.67 -10.12 23.08
C THR A 50 8.97 -10.60 24.34
N GLY A 51 8.16 -11.65 24.23
CA GLY A 51 7.25 -12.09 25.28
C GLY A 51 6.07 -11.14 25.51
N ASN A 52 5.97 -10.04 24.75
CA ASN A 52 4.88 -9.09 24.84
C ASN A 52 3.74 -9.53 23.90
N PRO A 53 2.57 -9.92 24.43
CA PRO A 53 1.48 -10.47 23.62
C PRO A 53 0.91 -9.47 22.60
N VAL A 54 1.03 -8.16 22.84
CA VAL A 54 0.60 -7.12 21.88
C VAL A 54 1.55 -7.09 20.69
N ILE A 55 2.87 -7.09 20.94
CA ILE A 55 3.87 -7.05 19.87
C ILE A 55 3.82 -8.34 19.03
N GLU A 56 3.80 -9.51 19.66
CA GLU A 56 3.77 -10.78 18.92
C GLU A 56 2.52 -10.88 18.02
N ARG A 57 1.37 -10.46 18.53
CA ARG A 57 0.11 -10.45 17.79
C ARG A 57 0.11 -9.44 16.64
N LEU A 58 0.68 -8.26 16.84
CA LEU A 58 0.75 -7.20 15.83
C LEU A 58 1.97 -7.31 14.91
N SER A 59 2.79 -8.33 15.10
CA SER A 59 3.79 -8.80 14.14
C SER A 59 3.23 -9.91 13.23
N ASP A 60 2.10 -10.53 13.57
CA ASP A 60 1.48 -11.57 12.75
C ASP A 60 0.78 -11.00 11.52
N LEU A 61 1.16 -11.50 10.33
CA LEU A 61 0.68 -10.99 9.05
C LEU A 61 -0.83 -11.21 8.85
N GLN A 62 -1.37 -12.34 9.31
CA GLN A 62 -2.80 -12.63 9.17
C GLN A 62 -3.61 -11.74 10.08
N GLN A 63 -3.14 -11.53 11.31
CA GLN A 63 -3.79 -10.64 12.25
C GLN A 63 -3.87 -9.20 11.73
N ILE A 64 -2.78 -8.70 11.13
CA ILE A 64 -2.79 -7.38 10.49
C ILE A 64 -3.81 -7.35 9.35
N ALA A 65 -3.88 -8.40 8.51
CA ALA A 65 -4.84 -8.47 7.41
C ALA A 65 -6.29 -8.41 7.91
N GLU A 66 -6.59 -9.07 9.03
CA GLU A 66 -7.90 -9.00 9.69
C GLU A 66 -8.21 -7.61 10.23
N ILE A 67 -7.23 -6.94 10.85
CA ILE A 67 -7.37 -5.55 11.31
C ILE A 67 -7.71 -4.65 10.13
N LEU A 68 -7.02 -4.77 8.99
CA LEU A 68 -7.30 -3.97 7.80
C LEU A 68 -8.73 -4.17 7.29
N VAL A 69 -9.20 -5.41 7.22
CA VAL A 69 -10.60 -5.71 6.82
C VAL A 69 -11.59 -5.14 7.82
N SER A 70 -11.31 -5.20 9.12
CA SER A 70 -12.15 -4.60 10.15
C SER A 70 -12.22 -3.07 10.03
N LYS A 71 -11.11 -2.42 9.66
CA LYS A 71 -11.00 -0.97 9.54
C LYS A 71 -11.60 -0.40 8.25
N PHE A 72 -11.29 -1.02 7.11
CA PHE A 72 -11.71 -0.54 5.79
C PHE A 72 -13.01 -1.20 5.27
N GLY A 73 -13.49 -2.23 5.97
CA GLY A 73 -14.74 -2.93 5.68
C GLY A 73 -14.59 -4.20 4.84
N ASN A 74 -15.65 -5.01 4.85
CA ASN A 74 -15.64 -6.37 4.28
C ASN A 74 -15.57 -6.45 2.74
N SER A 75 -15.61 -5.31 2.06
CA SER A 75 -15.62 -5.22 0.58
C SER A 75 -14.24 -4.97 -0.03
N ILE A 76 -13.19 -4.85 0.78
CA ILE A 76 -11.82 -4.63 0.31
C ILE A 76 -11.04 -5.93 0.21
N ASN A 77 -10.00 -5.99 -0.61
CA ASN A 77 -8.94 -7.00 -0.47
C ASN A 77 -7.82 -6.43 0.40
N ALA A 78 -7.27 -7.23 1.31
CA ALA A 78 -6.13 -6.84 2.14
C ALA A 78 -4.90 -7.67 1.79
N TRP A 79 -3.76 -6.99 1.63
CA TRP A 79 -2.47 -7.56 1.29
C TRP A 79 -1.43 -7.06 2.29
N VAL A 80 -0.89 -7.93 3.15
CA VAL A 80 0.14 -7.57 4.13
C VAL A 80 1.46 -8.19 3.68
N ILE A 81 2.40 -7.33 3.32
CA ILE A 81 3.67 -7.67 2.67
C ILE A 81 4.80 -7.56 3.68
N GLU A 82 5.39 -8.70 4.02
CA GLU A 82 6.62 -8.77 4.78
C GLU A 82 7.83 -8.51 3.86
N ALA A 83 8.87 -7.84 4.38
CA ALA A 83 10.13 -7.72 3.66
C ALA A 83 10.70 -9.12 3.34
N PRO A 84 11.32 -9.30 2.16
CA PRO A 84 11.81 -10.62 1.74
C PRO A 84 13.11 -11.01 2.47
N VAL A 85 13.81 -10.02 3.01
CA VAL A 85 15.12 -10.13 3.65
C VAL A 85 15.15 -9.19 4.85
N PHE A 86 15.78 -9.66 5.92
CA PHE A 86 16.09 -8.89 7.10
C PHE A 86 17.59 -8.96 7.40
N ASN A 87 18.17 -7.85 7.84
CA ASN A 87 19.49 -7.83 8.46
C ASN A 87 19.32 -7.58 9.95
N GLY A 88 19.45 -8.64 10.76
CA GLY A 88 18.96 -8.60 12.14
C GLY A 88 17.44 -8.31 12.17
N PRO A 89 16.98 -7.29 12.93
CA PRO A 89 15.57 -6.89 12.93
C PRO A 89 15.18 -6.01 11.73
N PHE A 90 16.15 -5.53 10.94
CA PHE A 90 15.91 -4.46 9.98
C PHE A 90 15.39 -5.00 8.65
N ALA A 91 14.19 -4.56 8.25
CA ALA A 91 13.56 -4.94 6.98
C ALA A 91 14.32 -4.36 5.77
N VAL A 92 14.37 -5.08 4.64
CA VAL A 92 15.09 -4.61 3.43
C VAL A 92 14.20 -4.69 2.19
N TYR A 93 13.69 -3.54 1.73
CA TYR A 93 12.78 -3.41 0.56
C TYR A 93 13.51 -3.07 -0.75
N LYS A 94 14.61 -3.78 -1.04
CA LYS A 94 15.48 -3.51 -2.21
C LYS A 94 14.81 -3.68 -3.58
N ASP A 95 13.73 -4.45 -3.66
CA ASP A 95 13.02 -4.67 -4.93
C ASP A 95 12.06 -3.51 -5.25
N PHE A 96 11.79 -2.62 -4.29
CA PHE A 96 10.92 -1.45 -4.46
C PHE A 96 11.71 -0.15 -4.50
N ILE A 97 12.87 -0.09 -3.86
CA ILE A 97 13.66 1.13 -3.67
C ILE A 97 14.96 1.02 -4.48
N PRO A 98 15.31 2.01 -5.32
CA PRO A 98 16.46 1.94 -6.22
C PRO A 98 17.79 1.57 -5.52
N SER A 99 18.04 2.13 -4.34
CA SER A 99 19.25 1.86 -3.58
C SER A 99 19.01 1.95 -2.08
N VAL A 100 19.31 0.85 -1.39
CA VAL A 100 19.30 0.75 0.07
C VAL A 100 20.66 0.29 0.58
N ASN A 101 21.01 0.63 1.82
CA ASN A 101 22.16 0.04 2.50
C ASN A 101 21.83 -1.38 3.03
N GLU A 102 22.78 -2.00 3.72
CA GLU A 102 22.63 -3.35 4.28
C GLU A 102 21.53 -3.47 5.36
N TYR A 103 21.11 -2.36 5.95
CA TYR A 103 20.04 -2.29 6.95
C TYR A 103 18.71 -1.82 6.35
N GLY A 104 18.62 -1.71 5.03
CA GLY A 104 17.41 -1.30 4.33
C GLY A 104 17.14 0.21 4.34
N GLU A 105 18.08 1.03 4.79
CA GLU A 105 17.94 2.48 4.77
C GLU A 105 18.12 3.00 3.33
N PRO A 106 17.18 3.82 2.80
CA PRO A 106 17.25 4.35 1.45
C PRO A 106 18.34 5.41 1.32
N LYS A 107 19.11 5.39 0.23
CA LYS A 107 20.04 6.49 -0.09
C LYS A 107 19.32 7.70 -0.67
N SER A 108 18.31 7.43 -1.50
CA SER A 108 17.45 8.41 -2.13
C SER A 108 16.19 7.71 -2.64
N TYR A 109 15.16 8.50 -2.91
CA TYR A 109 13.98 8.07 -3.67
C TYR A 109 14.09 8.61 -5.08
N ASP A 110 13.84 7.76 -6.09
CA ASP A 110 14.01 8.12 -7.50
C ASP A 110 12.89 7.49 -8.33
N ALA A 111 12.19 8.31 -9.10
CA ALA A 111 11.08 7.87 -9.94
C ALA A 111 11.54 7.16 -11.23
N ASP A 112 12.82 7.23 -11.60
CA ASP A 112 13.30 6.60 -12.84
C ASP A 112 13.04 5.08 -12.83
N GLY A 113 12.48 4.59 -13.93
CA GLY A 113 12.08 3.19 -14.08
C GLY A 113 10.85 2.74 -13.26
N PHE A 114 10.29 3.59 -12.39
CA PHE A 114 9.11 3.30 -11.57
C PHE A 114 9.23 1.97 -10.77
N PRO A 115 10.27 1.80 -9.94
CA PRO A 115 10.58 0.51 -9.32
C PRO A 115 9.48 0.03 -8.37
N ALA A 116 8.94 0.86 -7.49
CA ALA A 116 7.96 0.43 -6.51
C ALA A 116 6.61 0.06 -7.16
N SER A 117 6.05 0.91 -8.02
CA SER A 117 4.77 0.63 -8.67
C SER A 117 4.84 -0.60 -9.59
N SER A 118 5.94 -0.76 -10.34
CA SER A 118 6.16 -1.94 -11.19
C SER A 118 6.28 -3.22 -10.37
N SER A 119 7.07 -3.18 -9.29
CA SER A 119 7.26 -4.32 -8.38
C SER A 119 5.97 -4.72 -7.67
N ILE A 120 5.14 -3.74 -7.23
CA ILE A 120 3.86 -4.02 -6.58
C ILE A 120 2.88 -4.68 -7.54
N VAL A 121 2.74 -4.17 -8.77
CA VAL A 121 1.86 -4.78 -9.77
C VAL A 121 2.27 -6.22 -10.05
N LEU A 122 3.57 -6.47 -10.24
CA LEU A 122 4.09 -7.81 -10.47
C LEU A 122 3.88 -8.73 -9.25
N LEU A 123 4.13 -8.23 -8.03
CA LEU A 123 3.92 -8.98 -6.80
C LEU A 123 2.45 -9.35 -6.61
N LEU A 124 1.53 -8.39 -6.73
CA LEU A 124 0.09 -8.63 -6.62
C LEU A 124 -0.41 -9.61 -7.68
N TRP A 125 0.11 -9.54 -8.91
CA TRP A 125 -0.21 -10.50 -9.96
C TRP A 125 0.23 -11.92 -9.59
N ASN A 126 1.46 -12.08 -9.09
CA ASN A 126 1.95 -13.36 -8.58
C ASN A 126 1.13 -13.85 -7.37
N CYS A 127 0.76 -12.97 -6.44
CA CYS A 127 -0.12 -13.29 -5.31
C CYS A 127 -1.46 -13.83 -5.79
N LEU A 128 -2.11 -13.13 -6.73
CA LEU A 128 -3.41 -13.52 -7.26
C LEU A 128 -3.36 -14.86 -7.97
N LYS A 129 -2.27 -15.13 -8.72
CA LYS A 129 -2.01 -16.42 -9.35
C LYS A 129 -1.89 -17.56 -8.33
N GLU A 130 -1.10 -17.37 -7.28
CA GLU A 130 -0.95 -18.38 -6.22
C GLU A 130 -2.23 -18.58 -5.42
N ALA A 131 -2.95 -17.50 -5.06
CA ALA A 131 -4.24 -17.59 -4.38
C ALA A 131 -5.26 -18.40 -5.20
N LYS A 132 -5.38 -18.12 -6.51
CA LYS A 132 -6.25 -18.87 -7.41
C LYS A 132 -5.91 -20.36 -7.42
N ARG A 133 -4.62 -20.71 -7.46
CA ARG A 133 -4.17 -22.11 -7.41
C ARG A 133 -4.61 -22.81 -6.14
N VAL A 134 -4.46 -22.15 -4.99
CA VAL A 134 -4.85 -22.69 -3.68
C VAL A 134 -6.36 -22.81 -3.54
N ILE A 135 -7.12 -21.82 -4.02
CA ILE A 135 -8.59 -21.83 -3.98
C ILE A 135 -9.17 -22.94 -4.87
N SER A 136 -8.70 -23.04 -6.12
CA SER A 136 -9.17 -24.04 -7.07
C SER A 136 -8.72 -25.46 -6.70
N GLY A 137 -7.53 -25.62 -6.10
CA GLY A 137 -7.06 -26.93 -5.60
C GLY A 137 -7.95 -27.55 -4.51
N LYS A 138 -8.83 -26.75 -3.87
CA LYS A 138 -9.83 -27.21 -2.89
C LYS A 138 -11.19 -27.55 -3.51
N GLN A 139 -11.42 -27.25 -4.79
CA GLN A 139 -12.70 -27.42 -5.48
C GLN A 139 -12.62 -28.58 -6.49
N LYS A 140 -13.27 -29.71 -6.19
CA LYS A 140 -13.55 -30.79 -7.15
C LYS A 140 -15.00 -30.65 -7.63
N GLU A 141 -15.29 -29.78 -8.60
CA GLU A 141 -16.44 -29.93 -9.54
C GLU A 141 -16.46 -28.77 -10.56
N PRO A 142 -17.06 -28.97 -11.76
CA PRO A 142 -16.91 -28.05 -12.89
C PRO A 142 -17.81 -26.83 -12.76
N TYR A 143 -17.18 -25.67 -12.97
CA TYR A 143 -17.80 -24.34 -12.94
C TYR A 143 -18.74 -24.09 -14.13
N GLN A 144 -19.93 -23.53 -13.85
CA GLN A 144 -20.69 -22.75 -14.82
C GLN A 144 -20.42 -21.25 -14.57
N ALA A 145 -20.14 -20.52 -15.66
CA ALA A 145 -19.84 -19.10 -15.61
C ALA A 145 -21.15 -18.28 -15.50
N GLU A 146 -21.36 -17.62 -14.38
CA GLU A 146 -22.43 -16.63 -14.23
C GLU A 146 -21.93 -15.23 -14.51
N VAL A 147 -22.74 -14.49 -15.27
CA VAL A 147 -22.52 -13.10 -15.65
C VAL A 147 -22.83 -12.22 -14.45
N SER A 148 -21.77 -11.74 -13.79
CA SER A 148 -21.88 -10.72 -12.74
C SER A 148 -22.07 -9.34 -13.38
N THR A 149 -23.11 -8.62 -12.98
CA THR A 149 -23.33 -7.22 -13.35
C THR A 149 -22.30 -6.35 -12.63
N SER A 150 -21.18 -6.04 -13.29
CA SER A 150 -20.12 -5.19 -12.73
C SER A 150 -20.41 -3.72 -12.94
N SER A 151 -20.35 -2.94 -11.86
CA SER A 151 -20.05 -1.51 -11.94
C SER A 151 -18.61 -1.35 -12.41
N SER A 152 -18.38 -0.58 -13.46
CA SER A 152 -17.15 -0.51 -14.26
C SER A 152 -15.96 0.22 -13.61
N SER A 153 -15.89 0.34 -12.28
CA SER A 153 -14.87 1.14 -11.61
C SER A 153 -13.69 0.28 -11.15
N THR A 154 -12.49 0.62 -11.60
CA THR A 154 -11.23 0.08 -11.08
C THR A 154 -11.18 0.23 -9.55
N PRO A 155 -10.85 -0.84 -8.79
CA PRO A 155 -10.73 -0.73 -7.34
C PRO A 155 -9.69 0.32 -6.95
N ARG A 156 -9.99 1.10 -5.92
CA ARG A 156 -9.03 2.06 -5.34
C ARG A 156 -7.89 1.33 -4.65
N THR A 157 -6.74 1.98 -4.52
CA THR A 157 -5.59 1.44 -3.78
C THR A 157 -5.33 2.28 -2.54
N LEU A 158 -5.29 1.61 -1.39
CA LEU A 158 -5.01 2.18 -0.07
C LEU A 158 -3.67 1.64 0.40
N LEU A 159 -2.68 2.50 0.57
CA LEU A 159 -1.33 2.12 0.95
C LEU A 159 -1.08 2.40 2.42
N LEU A 160 -0.51 1.44 3.12
CA LEU A 160 -0.08 1.59 4.51
C LEU A 160 1.38 1.17 4.61
N GLY A 161 2.20 2.01 5.22
CA GLY A 161 3.61 1.71 5.48
C GLY A 161 3.87 1.79 6.97
N PHE A 162 4.13 0.65 7.61
CA PHE A 162 4.43 0.60 9.03
C PHE A 162 5.94 0.63 9.27
N SER A 163 6.42 1.49 10.17
CA SER A 163 7.84 1.57 10.52
C SER A 163 8.69 1.71 9.25
N LYS A 164 9.60 0.77 8.95
CA LYS A 164 10.42 0.79 7.73
C LYS A 164 9.62 0.62 6.43
N GLY A 165 8.42 0.03 6.47
CA GLY A 165 7.52 -0.05 5.31
C GLY A 165 7.12 1.32 4.74
N GLY A 166 7.24 2.40 5.52
CA GLY A 166 7.04 3.77 5.05
C GLY A 166 7.99 4.21 3.93
N THR A 167 9.15 3.56 3.80
CA THR A 167 10.11 3.84 2.70
C THR A 167 9.56 3.45 1.33
N VAL A 168 8.77 2.37 1.25
CA VAL A 168 8.07 2.01 0.02
C VAL A 168 7.03 3.07 -0.35
N LEU A 169 6.34 3.64 0.65
CA LEU A 169 5.40 4.74 0.43
C LEU A 169 6.11 5.99 -0.08
N ASN A 170 7.25 6.37 0.50
CA ASN A 170 8.03 7.52 0.02
C ASN A 170 8.49 7.35 -1.42
N GLN A 171 8.91 6.14 -1.80
CA GLN A 171 9.25 5.82 -3.17
C GLN A 171 8.03 5.94 -4.10
N LEU A 172 6.86 5.45 -3.68
CA LEU A 172 5.61 5.59 -4.44
C LEU A 172 5.12 7.03 -4.56
N VAL A 173 5.28 7.85 -3.52
CA VAL A 173 4.99 9.30 -3.58
C VAL A 173 5.91 9.97 -4.61
N THR A 174 7.19 9.58 -4.62
CA THR A 174 8.16 10.07 -5.60
C THR A 174 7.76 9.67 -7.03
N GLU A 175 7.40 8.41 -7.26
CA GLU A 175 6.90 7.94 -8.55
C GLU A 175 5.61 8.64 -8.99
N LEU A 176 4.66 8.83 -8.07
CA LEU A 176 3.39 9.50 -8.35
C LEU A 176 3.59 10.94 -8.82
N GLY A 177 4.55 11.66 -8.21
CA GLY A 177 4.89 13.03 -8.62
C GLY A 177 5.52 13.10 -10.01
N PHE A 178 6.06 12.02 -10.55
CA PHE A 178 6.71 12.01 -11.86
C PHE A 178 5.98 11.13 -12.89
N ALA A 179 4.82 10.58 -12.52
CA ALA A 179 3.95 9.84 -13.42
C ALA A 179 3.41 10.77 -14.53
N PRO A 180 3.27 10.29 -15.78
CA PRO A 180 2.68 11.10 -16.84
C PRO A 180 1.21 11.41 -16.53
N VAL A 181 0.79 12.66 -16.74
CA VAL A 181 -0.61 13.05 -16.57
C VAL A 181 -1.46 12.38 -17.64
N GLN A 182 -2.27 11.40 -17.23
CA GLN A 182 -3.33 10.89 -18.07
C GLN A 182 -4.51 11.85 -17.94
N LEU A 183 -4.68 12.71 -18.95
CA LEU A 183 -5.90 13.49 -19.09
C LEU A 183 -7.07 12.51 -19.15
N THR A 184 -8.01 12.65 -18.23
CA THR A 184 -9.33 12.04 -18.37
C THR A 184 -10.03 12.78 -19.52
N GLU A 185 -9.66 12.47 -20.76
CA GLU A 185 -10.56 12.72 -21.87
C GLU A 185 -11.76 11.81 -21.64
N ASP A 186 -12.94 12.40 -21.46
CA ASP A 186 -14.22 11.72 -21.62
C ASP A 186 -14.30 11.24 -23.07
N VAL A 187 -13.60 10.17 -23.42
CA VAL A 187 -13.75 9.50 -24.70
C VAL A 187 -15.09 8.76 -24.60
N PRO A 188 -16.11 9.14 -25.40
CA PRO A 188 -17.37 8.41 -25.42
C PRO A 188 -17.08 6.95 -25.73
N LEU A 189 -17.77 6.07 -25.02
CA LEU A 189 -17.69 4.61 -25.14
C LEU A 189 -18.21 4.16 -26.52
N ALA A 190 -17.49 4.47 -27.59
CA ALA A 190 -17.77 4.02 -28.93
C ALA A 190 -16.43 3.89 -29.68
N ASN A 191 -16.12 2.65 -30.07
CA ASN A 191 -15.01 2.25 -30.95
C ASN A 191 -13.64 2.01 -30.29
N LYS A 192 -13.57 0.95 -29.48
CA LYS A 192 -12.37 0.08 -29.44
C LYS A 192 -12.72 -1.31 -29.96
N ASN A 193 -12.94 -1.41 -31.25
CA ASN A 193 -12.75 -2.63 -32.02
C ASN A 193 -11.69 -2.33 -33.08
N VAL A 194 -10.81 -3.31 -33.34
CA VAL A 194 -9.67 -3.28 -34.29
C VAL A 194 -8.44 -2.59 -33.67
N THR A 195 -7.35 -3.23 -33.24
CA THR A 195 -6.66 -4.45 -33.69
C THR A 195 -5.60 -4.89 -32.66
N ASN A 196 -5.28 -6.19 -32.68
CA ASN A 196 -4.11 -6.90 -32.11
C ASN A 196 -4.25 -7.57 -30.72
N GLY A 197 -4.39 -8.90 -30.77
CA GLY A 197 -3.99 -9.84 -29.69
C GLY A 197 -5.04 -10.04 -28.60
N GLY A 198 -5.93 -11.01 -28.81
CA GLY A 198 -7.05 -11.30 -27.92
C GLY A 198 -6.66 -11.57 -26.46
N PHE A 199 -7.19 -10.75 -25.57
CA PHE A 199 -7.53 -11.12 -24.20
C PHE A 199 -9.02 -10.78 -24.01
N SER A 200 -9.85 -11.80 -23.90
CA SER A 200 -11.24 -11.62 -23.48
C SER A 200 -11.24 -11.03 -22.07
N SER A 201 -11.77 -9.83 -21.88
CA SER A 201 -11.86 -9.16 -20.58
C SER A 201 -12.80 -9.93 -19.65
N GLN A 202 -12.22 -10.75 -18.79
CA GLN A 202 -12.93 -11.48 -17.74
C GLN A 202 -13.18 -10.51 -16.56
N PRO A 203 -14.26 -10.65 -15.78
CA PRO A 203 -14.47 -9.90 -14.53
C PRO A 203 -13.29 -10.00 -13.55
N GLN A 204 -12.45 -11.03 -13.74
CA GLN A 204 -11.26 -11.33 -12.96
C GLN A 204 -10.07 -10.39 -13.22
N ASP A 205 -10.06 -9.66 -14.34
CA ASP A 205 -8.97 -8.76 -14.74
C ASP A 205 -9.00 -7.42 -13.99
N GLN A 206 -9.98 -7.23 -13.10
CA GLN A 206 -10.19 -5.98 -12.35
C GLN A 206 -9.91 -6.10 -10.85
N ILE A 207 -9.48 -7.28 -10.35
CA ILE A 207 -9.24 -7.47 -8.91
C ILE A 207 -8.05 -6.63 -8.42
N ILE A 208 -7.01 -6.53 -9.25
CA ILE A 208 -5.79 -5.78 -8.99
C ILE A 208 -5.44 -4.95 -10.24
N PRO A 209 -4.67 -3.86 -10.09
CA PRO A 209 -4.11 -3.15 -11.24
C PRO A 209 -3.23 -4.06 -12.11
N ASN A 210 -3.33 -3.92 -13.43
CA ASN A 210 -2.59 -4.74 -14.40
C ASN A 210 -1.38 -4.02 -15.02
N SER A 211 -1.19 -2.74 -14.73
CA SER A 211 -0.03 -1.94 -15.13
C SER A 211 0.32 -0.94 -14.03
N LYS A 212 1.56 -0.45 -14.05
CA LYS A 212 2.01 0.61 -13.13
C LYS A 212 1.18 1.88 -13.26
N ASP A 213 0.75 2.25 -14.46
CA ASP A 213 -0.05 3.45 -14.68
C ASP A 213 -1.45 3.31 -14.08
N VAL A 214 -2.10 2.16 -14.28
CA VAL A 214 -3.40 1.86 -13.66
C VAL A 214 -3.25 1.82 -12.13
N PHE A 215 -2.14 1.28 -11.63
CA PHE A 215 -1.84 1.26 -10.20
C PHE A 215 -1.71 2.68 -9.63
N LEU A 216 -0.86 3.52 -10.22
CA LEU A 216 -0.64 4.90 -9.77
C LEU A 216 -1.94 5.73 -9.84
N ASN A 217 -2.74 5.57 -10.89
CA ASN A 217 -4.03 6.23 -11.04
C ASN A 217 -5.10 5.73 -10.05
N SER A 218 -4.95 4.52 -9.51
CA SER A 218 -5.86 3.96 -8.52
C SER A 218 -5.55 4.41 -7.08
N LEU A 219 -4.38 5.04 -6.85
CA LEU A 219 -3.95 5.45 -5.52
C LEU A 219 -4.90 6.49 -4.94
N ALA A 220 -5.53 6.15 -3.82
CA ALA A 220 -6.48 7.02 -3.13
C ALA A 220 -5.95 7.48 -1.78
N GLU A 221 -5.20 6.63 -1.07
CA GLU A 221 -4.79 6.89 0.32
C GLU A 221 -3.38 6.40 0.61
N PHE A 222 -2.63 7.22 1.34
CA PHE A 222 -1.34 6.89 1.93
C PHE A 222 -1.44 7.02 3.45
N HIS A 223 -1.23 5.92 4.17
CA HIS A 223 -1.17 5.89 5.62
C HIS A 223 0.27 5.60 6.06
N TYR A 224 0.94 6.63 6.55
CA TYR A 224 2.23 6.51 7.23
C TYR A 224 1.96 6.07 8.66
N VAL A 225 2.30 4.84 9.01
CA VAL A 225 2.01 4.24 10.32
C VAL A 225 3.28 4.12 11.13
N ASP A 226 3.47 5.04 12.07
CA ASP A 226 4.62 5.11 12.97
C ASP A 226 5.96 4.89 12.26
N VAL A 227 6.11 5.56 11.11
CA VAL A 227 7.27 5.44 10.23
C VAL A 227 8.48 6.04 10.90
N GLY A 228 9.59 5.31 10.83
CA GLY A 228 10.87 5.72 11.38
C GLY A 228 12.03 4.92 10.79
N LEU A 229 13.19 5.57 10.78
CA LEU A 229 14.45 5.07 10.23
C LEU A 229 15.60 5.39 11.18
N ASN A 230 16.73 4.71 11.02
CA ASN A 230 17.94 5.02 11.78
C ASN A 230 18.79 6.11 11.11
N THR A 231 18.39 6.57 9.92
CA THR A 231 18.97 7.71 9.20
C THR A 231 17.86 8.63 8.67
N GLU A 232 18.25 9.76 8.09
CA GLU A 232 17.35 10.62 7.31
C GLU A 232 16.67 9.85 6.16
N GLY A 233 15.51 10.36 5.72
CA GLY A 233 14.71 9.79 4.64
C GLY A 233 13.43 9.07 5.10
N ALA A 234 12.98 9.28 6.33
CA ALA A 234 11.75 8.69 6.86
C ALA A 234 10.49 9.27 6.20
N TYR A 235 10.53 10.52 5.73
CA TYR A 235 9.44 11.16 4.98
C TYR A 235 9.97 11.94 3.77
N VAL A 236 9.12 12.13 2.75
CA VAL A 236 9.47 12.93 1.55
C VAL A 236 9.56 14.41 1.91
N THR A 237 10.75 14.98 1.76
CA THR A 237 11.02 16.42 1.96
C THR A 237 11.37 17.15 0.65
N ASN A 238 11.36 16.44 -0.48
CA ASN A 238 11.60 17.05 -1.79
C ASN A 238 10.35 17.82 -2.24
N GLN A 239 10.47 19.15 -2.30
CA GLN A 239 9.38 20.05 -2.67
C GLN A 239 8.88 19.84 -4.12
N ASP A 240 9.77 19.48 -5.05
CA ASP A 240 9.40 19.27 -6.45
C ASP A 240 8.46 18.07 -6.61
N VAL A 241 8.66 17.01 -5.83
CA VAL A 241 7.76 15.84 -5.81
C VAL A 241 6.35 16.28 -5.43
N ILE A 242 6.21 17.06 -4.35
CA ILE A 242 4.90 17.48 -3.83
C ILE A 242 4.23 18.50 -4.75
N HIS A 243 5.01 19.40 -5.35
CA HIS A 243 4.51 20.34 -6.35
C HIS A 243 3.94 19.61 -7.56
N LYS A 244 4.64 18.63 -8.12
CA LYS A 244 4.14 17.89 -9.28
C LYS A 244 2.89 17.07 -8.97
N ILE A 245 2.81 16.45 -7.78
CA ILE A 245 1.55 15.82 -7.32
C ILE A 245 0.42 16.85 -7.32
N SER A 246 0.65 18.05 -6.78
CA SER A 246 -0.35 19.12 -6.78
C SER A 246 -0.77 19.51 -8.19
N ASP A 247 0.18 19.63 -9.13
CA ASP A 247 -0.10 19.97 -10.52
C ASP A 247 -0.95 18.90 -11.20
N HIS A 248 -0.65 17.62 -10.97
CA HIS A 248 -1.45 16.50 -11.50
C HIS A 248 -2.90 16.55 -11.00
N LEU A 249 -3.11 16.86 -9.72
CA LEU A 249 -4.46 17.00 -9.15
C LEU A 249 -5.24 18.16 -9.79
N VAL A 250 -4.58 19.30 -10.03
CA VAL A 250 -5.15 20.45 -10.73
C VAL A 250 -5.51 20.09 -12.18
N GLN A 251 -4.67 19.29 -12.85
CA GLN A 251 -4.86 18.86 -14.23
C GLN A 251 -5.92 17.76 -14.43
N GLY A 252 -6.55 17.30 -13.34
CA GLY A 252 -7.70 16.38 -13.44
C GLY A 252 -7.52 15.05 -12.72
N ALA A 253 -6.33 14.74 -12.18
CA ALA A 253 -6.12 13.49 -11.48
C ALA A 253 -7.10 13.30 -10.30
N PRO A 254 -7.44 12.04 -9.95
CA PRO A 254 -8.27 11.73 -8.79
C PRO A 254 -7.71 12.30 -7.50
N GLY A 255 -8.60 12.64 -6.56
CA GLY A 255 -8.18 13.11 -5.24
C GLY A 255 -7.41 12.05 -4.45
N ILE A 256 -6.47 12.51 -3.62
CA ILE A 256 -5.56 11.68 -2.84
C ILE A 256 -5.51 12.16 -1.40
N ARG A 257 -5.39 11.20 -0.47
CA ARG A 257 -5.39 11.45 0.97
C ARG A 257 -4.09 10.96 1.61
N PHE A 258 -3.53 11.79 2.47
CA PHE A 258 -2.35 11.46 3.28
C PHE A 258 -2.74 11.45 4.76
N PHE A 259 -2.50 10.33 5.41
CA PHE A 259 -2.66 10.16 6.84
C PHE A 259 -1.30 9.91 7.49
N LEU A 260 -0.91 10.80 8.39
CA LEU A 260 0.30 10.66 9.20
C LEU A 260 -0.12 10.19 10.58
N HIS A 261 0.17 8.94 10.89
CA HIS A 261 -0.11 8.30 12.18
C HIS A 261 1.22 8.09 12.90
N GLY A 262 1.34 8.56 14.13
CA GLY A 262 2.56 8.31 14.88
C GLY A 262 2.35 8.27 16.38
N THR A 263 3.36 7.77 17.06
CA THR A 263 3.42 7.63 18.51
C THR A 263 4.58 8.46 19.06
N PRO A 264 4.62 8.69 20.38
CA PRO A 264 5.80 9.23 21.05
C PRO A 264 7.08 8.43 20.76
N ARG A 265 7.00 7.13 20.45
CA ARG A 265 8.16 6.29 20.15
C ARG A 265 8.95 6.76 18.94
N GLN A 266 8.28 7.30 17.91
CA GLN A 266 8.93 7.82 16.71
C GLN A 266 8.97 9.34 16.70
N TRP A 267 7.85 10.01 16.97
CA TRP A 267 7.74 11.47 16.82
C TRP A 267 8.34 12.26 18.00
N CYS A 268 8.61 11.61 19.13
CA CYS A 268 9.29 12.23 20.28
C CYS A 268 10.66 11.63 20.57
N ASP A 269 11.20 10.84 19.64
CA ASP A 269 12.54 10.25 19.77
C ASP A 269 13.61 11.35 19.67
N ARG A 270 14.40 11.52 20.74
CA ARG A 270 15.44 12.56 20.82
C ARG A 270 16.69 12.18 20.06
N ASP A 271 16.98 10.88 19.95
CA ASP A 271 18.15 10.35 19.27
C ASP A 271 17.92 10.31 17.75
N ARG A 272 16.65 10.25 17.35
CA ARG A 272 16.23 10.22 15.93
C ARG A 272 15.37 11.43 15.56
N ILE A 273 15.84 12.61 15.94
CA ILE A 273 15.11 13.89 15.77
C ILE A 273 14.72 14.19 14.31
N TRP A 274 15.44 13.65 13.33
CA TRP A 274 15.13 13.81 11.90
C TRP A 274 13.74 13.26 11.56
N ILE A 275 13.28 12.19 12.20
CA ILE A 275 11.95 11.59 11.93
C ILE A 275 10.86 12.64 12.11
N ARG A 276 10.89 13.36 13.23
CA ARG A 276 9.93 14.43 13.49
C ARG A 276 10.12 15.60 12.53
N LYS A 277 11.37 16.04 12.30
CA LYS A 277 11.67 17.18 11.42
C LYS A 277 11.17 16.94 9.99
N GLU A 278 11.46 15.77 9.43
CA GLU A 278 11.03 15.37 8.09
C GLU A 278 9.51 15.21 8.00
N LYS A 279 8.87 14.61 9.02
CA LYS A 279 7.42 14.54 9.11
C LYS A 279 6.77 15.92 9.19
N ASP A 280 7.33 16.85 9.96
CA ASP A 280 6.85 18.23 10.08
C ASP A 280 7.00 18.96 8.74
N GLU A 281 8.12 18.77 8.05
CA GLU A 281 8.36 19.36 6.73
C GLU A 281 7.45 18.76 5.64
N PHE A 282 7.28 17.45 5.61
CA PHE A 282 6.38 16.78 4.69
C PHE A 282 4.93 17.25 4.88
N LEU A 283 4.48 17.36 6.15
CA LEU A 283 3.17 17.92 6.48
C LEU A 283 3.02 19.37 6.01
N ARG A 284 4.08 20.19 6.16
CA ARG A 284 4.10 21.59 5.71
C ARG A 284 3.95 21.66 4.18
N LEU A 285 4.74 20.87 3.44
CA LEU A 285 4.69 20.81 1.98
C LEU A 285 3.32 20.36 1.48
N LEU A 286 2.75 19.31 2.07
CA LEU A 286 1.42 18.84 1.68
C LEU A 286 0.33 19.89 1.98
N LYS A 287 0.38 20.56 3.15
CA LYS A 287 -0.56 21.65 3.51
C LYS A 287 -0.43 22.88 2.60
N GLU A 288 0.75 23.12 2.04
CA GLU A 288 0.95 24.17 1.05
C GLU A 288 0.29 23.79 -0.28
N ALA A 289 0.48 22.54 -0.71
CA ALA A 289 -0.12 21.99 -1.93
C ALA A 289 -1.66 22.00 -1.89
N THR A 290 -2.31 21.69 -0.76
CA THR A 290 -3.80 21.69 -0.66
C THR A 290 -4.46 22.99 -1.09
N ARG A 291 -3.78 24.12 -0.90
CA ARG A 291 -4.29 25.46 -1.25
C ARG A 291 -4.50 25.61 -2.76
N LYS A 292 -3.80 24.82 -3.58
CA LYS A 292 -3.81 24.92 -5.04
C LYS A 292 -4.76 23.93 -5.72
N ASN A 293 -5.21 22.87 -5.04
CA ASN A 293 -5.88 21.72 -5.67
C ASN A 293 -7.38 21.56 -5.35
N MET A 294 -8.05 22.63 -4.93
CA MET A 294 -9.51 22.66 -4.71
C MET A 294 -10.03 21.54 -3.79
N GLY A 295 -9.24 21.12 -2.80
CA GLY A 295 -9.63 20.07 -1.85
C GLY A 295 -9.44 18.63 -2.35
N LYS A 296 -8.82 18.44 -3.52
CA LYS A 296 -8.46 17.10 -4.02
C LYS A 296 -7.32 16.45 -3.25
N LEU A 297 -6.47 17.24 -2.60
CA LEU A 297 -5.48 16.74 -1.65
C LEU A 297 -6.01 16.93 -0.23
N TYR A 298 -6.12 15.82 0.50
CA TYR A 298 -6.49 15.83 1.91
C TYR A 298 -5.33 15.35 2.76
N ILE A 299 -5.09 16.00 3.90
CA ILE A 299 -4.09 15.56 4.88
C ILE A 299 -4.67 15.53 6.27
N ARG A 300 -4.37 14.47 7.01
CA ARG A 300 -4.67 14.32 8.42
C ARG A 300 -3.45 13.84 9.19
N GLU A 301 -3.16 14.48 10.31
CA GLU A 301 -2.12 14.05 11.24
C GLU A 301 -2.77 13.61 12.55
N ARG A 302 -2.31 12.51 13.13
CA ARG A 302 -2.77 12.02 14.42
C ARG A 302 -1.65 11.43 15.24
N LEU A 303 -1.42 12.04 16.40
CA LEU A 303 -0.58 11.49 17.47
C LEU A 303 -1.43 10.53 18.32
N TYR A 304 -0.98 9.28 18.43
CA TYR A 304 -1.58 8.26 19.28
C TYR A 304 -0.78 8.14 20.57
N PHE A 305 -1.46 7.80 21.66
CA PHE A 305 -0.82 7.58 22.96
C PHE A 305 0.02 8.77 23.46
N GLY A 306 -0.34 10.01 23.12
CA GLY A 306 0.43 11.21 23.48
C GLY A 306 0.60 11.44 24.99
N ASN A 307 -0.17 10.73 25.82
CA ASN A 307 -0.07 10.73 27.28
C ASN A 307 0.76 9.56 27.84
N LYS A 308 1.25 8.63 27.00
CA LYS A 308 2.12 7.51 27.40
C LYS A 308 3.59 7.87 27.15
N LEU A 309 4.50 7.24 27.88
CA LEU A 309 5.92 7.31 27.60
C LEU A 309 6.24 6.55 26.30
N PRO A 310 7.29 6.95 25.56
CA PRO A 310 7.81 6.18 24.43
C PRO A 310 8.18 4.75 24.86
N ASP A 311 7.58 3.74 24.24
CA ASP A 311 7.97 2.34 24.42
C ASP A 311 7.80 1.54 23.12
N LEU A 312 8.23 0.29 23.14
CA LEU A 312 8.14 -0.57 21.97
C LEU A 312 6.73 -1.11 21.73
N GLN A 313 5.91 -1.27 22.77
CA GLN A 313 4.56 -1.78 22.59
C GLN A 313 3.71 -0.79 21.81
N ILE A 314 3.74 0.50 22.17
CA ILE A 314 2.95 1.53 21.49
C ILE A 314 3.31 1.64 20.00
N HIS A 315 4.56 1.34 19.64
CA HIS A 315 5.01 1.27 18.24
C HIS A 315 4.16 0.32 17.42
N PHE A 316 3.84 -0.86 17.96
CA PHE A 316 3.02 -1.86 17.29
C PHE A 316 1.52 -1.62 17.54
N GLU A 317 1.15 -1.28 18.79
CA GLU A 317 -0.24 -1.07 19.24
C GLU A 317 -1.00 -0.06 18.36
N ILE A 318 -0.29 0.93 17.79
CA ILE A 318 -0.89 1.89 16.85
C ILE A 318 -1.62 1.24 15.67
N ILE A 319 -1.19 0.06 15.19
CA ILE A 319 -1.80 -0.64 14.05
C ILE A 319 -3.29 -0.92 14.31
N GLU A 320 -3.64 -1.25 15.55
CA GLU A 320 -5.05 -1.48 15.95
C GLU A 320 -5.83 -0.20 16.15
N HIS A 321 -5.15 0.86 16.57
CA HIS A 321 -5.78 2.14 16.88
C HIS A 321 -5.92 3.05 15.67
N LEU A 322 -5.43 2.62 14.49
CA LEU A 322 -5.55 3.36 13.24
C LEU A 322 -6.98 3.86 13.03
N ASP A 323 -7.09 5.17 12.88
CA ASP A 323 -8.27 5.86 12.39
C ASP A 323 -8.11 6.08 10.89
N VAL A 324 -8.87 5.31 10.12
CA VAL A 324 -8.88 5.33 8.65
C VAL A 324 -10.09 6.09 8.10
N SER A 325 -10.81 6.82 8.96
CA SER A 325 -12.03 7.56 8.61
C SER A 325 -11.74 8.98 8.13
#